data_AF-A0AAV4RPF2-F1
#
_entry.id   AF-A0AAV4RPF2-F1
#
_cell.length_a   1.000
_cell.length_b   1.000
_cell.length_c   1.000
_cell.angle_alpha   90.00
_cell.angle_beta   90.00
_cell.angle_gamma   90.00
#
_symmetry.space_group_name_H-M   'P 1'
#
loop_
_entity.id
_entity.type
_entity.pdbx_description
1 polymer ?
#
loop_
_entity_poly.entity_id
_entity_poly.type
_entity_poly.pdbx_seq_one_letter_code
_entity_poly.pdbx_strand_id
1 'polypeptide(L)'
;MWRKDGKDIMGQFYALSDIQVTRRSFAWDINDFSHLQVNKKHSVSINSMSKNVLITLDLFFSGGQYSEETINITVCFSDPTIEFLTFNYFLMDAEGQRVDCGKQEILSDQFKKETTFALPLSKPK
;
A
#
# COMPACT_ATOMS: atom_id res chain seq x y z
N MET A 1 2.19 40.21 5.05
CA MET A 1 2.27 40.71 6.43
C MET A 1 0.95 41.39 6.73
N TRP A 2 0.11 40.79 7.57
CA TRP A 2 -1.24 41.29 7.82
C TRP A 2 -1.20 42.38 8.90
N ARG A 3 -1.64 43.58 8.54
CA ARG A 3 -1.71 44.74 9.43
C ARG A 3 -3.16 45.04 9.73
N LYS A 4 -3.49 45.29 10.99
CA LYS A 4 -4.74 45.94 11.38
C LYS A 4 -4.38 47.29 11.99
N ASP A 5 -4.97 48.35 11.47
CA ASP A 5 -4.73 49.74 11.89
C ASP A 5 -3.24 50.14 11.92
N GLY A 6 -2.46 49.66 10.95
CA GLY A 6 -1.05 50.05 10.77
C GLY A 6 -0.07 49.47 11.78
N LYS A 7 -0.51 48.61 12.71
CA LYS A 7 0.36 47.88 13.64
C LYS A 7 0.54 46.43 13.22
N ASP A 8 1.77 45.94 13.28
CA ASP A 8 2.07 44.53 13.11
C ASP A 8 1.55 43.76 14.33
N ILE A 9 0.59 42.88 14.09
CA ILE A 9 0.02 42.02 15.12
C ILE A 9 0.95 40.80 15.22
N MET A 10 1.85 40.79 16.21
CA MET A 10 2.57 39.56 16.59
C MET A 10 1.58 38.62 17.30
N GLY A 11 0.72 37.96 16.51
CA GLY A 11 -0.05 36.81 16.98
C GLY A 11 0.83 35.57 16.95
N GLN A 12 0.83 34.78 18.02
CA GLN A 12 1.29 33.41 17.94
C GLN A 12 0.31 32.63 17.07
N PHE A 13 0.81 32.07 15.98
CA PHE A 13 0.02 31.25 15.07
C PHE A 13 0.19 29.79 15.48
N TYR A 14 -0.91 29.14 15.81
CA TYR A 14 -0.95 27.70 16.02
C TYR A 14 -1.58 27.05 14.80
N ALA A 15 -0.86 26.10 14.21
CA ALA A 15 -1.44 25.16 13.26
C ALA A 15 -1.69 23.86 14.02
N LEU A 16 -2.94 23.39 13.99
CA LEU A 16 -3.31 22.06 14.49
C LEU A 16 -3.39 21.14 13.28
N SER A 17 -2.53 20.11 13.26
CA SER A 17 -2.64 19.02 12.29
C SER A 17 -3.46 17.89 12.90
N ASP A 18 -4.55 17.50 12.24
CA ASP A 18 -5.30 16.30 12.59
C ASP A 18 -4.73 15.12 11.80
N ILE A 19 -4.24 14.09 12.51
CA ILE A 19 -3.64 12.90 11.90
C ILE A 19 -4.60 11.74 12.12
N GLN A 20 -5.32 11.36 11.07
CA GLN A 20 -6.24 10.24 11.12
C GLN A 20 -5.51 8.92 10.82
N VAL A 21 -5.60 7.96 11.74
CA VAL A 21 -5.09 6.59 11.54
C VAL A 21 -6.24 5.66 11.18
N THR A 22 -6.19 5.07 9.99
CA THR A 22 -7.18 4.07 9.54
C THR A 22 -6.53 2.69 9.46
N ARG A 23 -7.14 1.69 10.12
CA ARG A 23 -6.72 0.28 10.04
C ARG A 23 -7.76 -0.53 9.29
N ARG A 24 -7.31 -1.36 8.36
CA ARG A 24 -8.16 -2.27 7.58
C ARG A 24 -7.49 -3.62 7.41
N SER A 25 -8.31 -4.65 7.32
CA SER A 25 -7.88 -6.00 7.01
C SER A 25 -8.89 -6.60 6.04
N PHE A 26 -8.40 -7.31 5.04
CA PHE A 26 -9.22 -7.96 4.04
C PHE A 26 -8.52 -9.23 3.57
N ALA A 27 -9.29 -10.18 3.06
CA ALA A 27 -8.79 -11.32 2.31
C ALA A 27 -8.89 -10.99 0.82
N TRP A 28 -7.90 -11.40 0.04
CA TRP A 28 -7.89 -11.23 -1.40
C TRP A 28 -7.69 -12.59 -2.06
N ASP A 29 -8.79 -13.14 -2.57
CA ASP A 29 -8.78 -14.43 -3.25
C ASP A 29 -8.21 -14.27 -4.65
N ILE A 30 -7.08 -14.92 -4.91
CA ILE A 30 -6.45 -14.99 -6.23
C ILE A 30 -6.93 -16.25 -6.92
N ASN A 31 -8.01 -16.12 -7.68
CA ASN A 31 -8.51 -17.20 -8.53
C ASN A 31 -7.54 -17.47 -9.69
N ASP A 32 -7.51 -18.72 -10.16
CA ASP A 32 -6.69 -19.16 -11.28
C ASP A 32 -5.20 -18.80 -11.14
N PHE A 33 -4.67 -18.91 -9.91
CA PHE A 33 -3.28 -18.58 -9.60
C PHE A 33 -2.26 -19.30 -10.51
N SER A 34 -2.54 -20.55 -10.89
CA SER A 34 -1.72 -21.33 -11.83
C SER A 34 -1.71 -20.77 -13.27
N HIS A 35 -2.61 -19.86 -13.59
CA HIS A 35 -2.74 -19.20 -14.89
C HIS A 35 -2.34 -17.72 -14.87
N LEU A 36 -1.71 -17.25 -13.80
CA LEU A 36 -1.14 -15.91 -13.75
C LEU A 36 -0.15 -15.74 -14.90
N GLN A 37 -0.39 -14.74 -15.74
CA GLN A 37 0.49 -14.41 -16.86
C GLN A 37 1.63 -13.51 -16.38
N VAL A 38 2.82 -13.73 -16.91
CA VAL A 38 3.99 -12.88 -16.64
C VAL A 38 3.66 -11.42 -16.93
N ASN A 39 3.94 -10.55 -15.97
CA ASN A 39 3.70 -9.11 -15.96
C ASN A 39 2.23 -8.67 -16.05
N LYS A 40 1.27 -9.60 -16.02
CA LYS A 40 -0.15 -9.25 -15.95
C LYS A 40 -0.51 -8.88 -14.51
N LYS A 41 -1.02 -7.67 -14.34
CA LYS A 41 -1.45 -7.14 -13.05
C LYS A 41 -2.86 -7.60 -12.70
N HIS A 42 -3.02 -8.11 -11.50
CA HIS A 42 -4.30 -8.36 -10.84
C HIS A 42 -4.44 -7.33 -9.73
N SER A 43 -5.52 -6.55 -9.74
CA SER A 43 -5.62 -5.37 -8.86
C SER A 43 -6.73 -5.52 -7.83
N VAL A 44 -6.49 -5.00 -6.62
CA VAL A 44 -7.53 -4.77 -5.60
C VAL A 44 -7.40 -3.34 -5.06
N SER A 45 -8.54 -2.67 -4.88
CA SER A 45 -8.58 -1.31 -4.36
C SER A 45 -9.04 -1.28 -2.91
N ILE A 46 -8.30 -0.56 -2.08
CA ILE A 46 -8.63 -0.23 -0.71
C ILE A 46 -9.27 1.16 -0.72
N ASN A 47 -10.56 1.20 -0.44
CA ASN A 47 -11.35 2.43 -0.50
C ASN A 47 -11.46 3.10 0.88
N SER A 48 -11.75 4.39 0.94
CA SER A 48 -12.14 5.11 2.14
C SER A 48 -13.56 4.71 2.57
N MET A 49 -14.04 5.25 3.71
CA MET A 49 -15.45 5.10 4.11
C MET A 49 -16.41 5.79 3.12
N SER A 50 -15.96 6.85 2.45
CA SER A 50 -16.70 7.54 1.40
C SER A 50 -16.56 6.88 0.01
N LYS A 51 -15.99 5.66 -0.06
CA LYS A 51 -15.76 4.88 -1.30
C LYS A 51 -14.74 5.49 -2.28
N ASN A 52 -13.94 6.48 -1.85
CA ASN A 52 -12.82 6.97 -2.66
C ASN A 52 -11.67 5.95 -2.61
N VAL A 53 -11.01 5.66 -3.74
CA VAL A 53 -9.85 4.77 -3.73
C VAL A 53 -8.69 5.46 -3.02
N LEU A 54 -8.16 4.82 -1.97
CA LEU A 54 -7.00 5.31 -1.24
C LEU A 54 -5.72 4.70 -1.81
N ILE A 55 -5.73 3.37 -1.94
CA ILE A 55 -4.59 2.56 -2.38
C ILE A 55 -5.11 1.50 -3.34
N THR A 56 -4.37 1.23 -4.40
CA THR A 56 -4.57 0.04 -5.24
C THR A 56 -3.35 -0.86 -5.08
N LEU A 57 -3.57 -2.14 -4.83
CA LEU A 57 -2.52 -3.16 -4.82
C LEU A 57 -2.59 -3.92 -6.14
N ASP A 58 -1.47 -3.99 -6.87
CA ASP A 58 -1.32 -4.81 -8.06
C ASP A 58 -0.44 -6.01 -7.74
N LEU A 59 -1.01 -7.21 -7.79
CA LEU A 59 -0.28 -8.47 -7.75
C LEU A 59 0.12 -8.85 -9.16
N PHE A 60 1.37 -9.22 -9.37
CA PHE A 60 1.81 -9.76 -10.66
C PHE A 60 2.98 -10.70 -10.49
N PHE A 61 3.08 -11.62 -11.45
CA PHE A 61 4.19 -12.54 -11.57
C PHE A 61 5.26 -11.95 -12.50
N SER A 62 6.54 -12.03 -12.14
CA SER A 62 7.65 -11.64 -12.99
C SER A 62 8.72 -12.73 -13.02
N GLY A 63 9.56 -12.75 -14.05
CA GLY A 63 10.60 -13.77 -14.22
C GLY A 63 10.22 -14.81 -15.27
N GLY A 64 10.93 -15.95 -15.32
CA GLY A 64 10.65 -17.06 -16.24
C GLY A 64 11.90 -17.70 -16.83
N GLN A 65 11.87 -18.04 -18.13
CA GLN A 65 12.84 -18.93 -18.81
C GLN A 65 14.34 -18.66 -18.55
N TYR A 66 14.71 -17.45 -18.12
CA TYR A 66 16.10 -17.06 -17.83
C TYR A 66 16.27 -16.30 -16.50
N SER A 67 15.27 -16.23 -15.62
CA SER A 67 15.34 -15.51 -14.34
C SER A 67 14.40 -16.09 -13.27
N GLU A 68 14.77 -15.91 -12.00
CA GLU A 68 13.98 -16.42 -10.87
C GLU A 68 12.55 -15.88 -10.89
N GLU A 69 11.60 -16.81 -10.85
CA GLU A 69 10.18 -16.53 -10.83
C GLU A 69 9.80 -15.92 -9.48
N THR A 70 9.22 -14.72 -9.53
CA THR A 70 8.92 -13.92 -8.35
C THR A 70 7.50 -13.39 -8.43
N ILE A 71 6.77 -13.46 -7.32
CA ILE A 71 5.48 -12.80 -7.18
C ILE A 71 5.71 -11.47 -6.51
N ASN A 72 5.20 -10.40 -7.11
CA ASN A 72 5.39 -9.04 -6.67
C ASN A 72 4.05 -8.41 -6.33
N ILE A 73 4.09 -7.49 -5.37
CA ILE A 73 3.02 -6.54 -5.12
C ILE A 73 3.55 -5.14 -5.39
N THR A 74 2.80 -4.39 -6.20
CA THR A 74 2.96 -2.94 -6.34
C THR A 74 1.86 -2.25 -5.56
N VAL A 75 2.23 -1.27 -4.74
CA VAL A 75 1.32 -0.38 -4.03
C VAL A 75 1.25 0.93 -4.80
N CYS A 76 0.05 1.25 -5.29
CA CYS A 76 -0.25 2.47 -6.04
C CYS A 76 -1.08 3.40 -5.15
N PHE A 77 -0.52 4.57 -4.82
CA PHE A 77 -1.18 5.56 -3.95
C PHE A 77 -2.10 6.44 -4.80
N SER A 78 -3.39 6.45 -4.46
CA SER A 78 -4.39 7.28 -5.15
C SER A 78 -4.71 8.55 -4.37
N ASP A 79 -4.58 8.51 -3.04
CA ASP A 79 -4.77 9.67 -2.17
C ASP A 79 -3.41 10.27 -1.76
N PRO A 80 -3.11 11.52 -2.17
CA PRO A 80 -1.83 12.16 -1.84
C PRO A 80 -1.72 12.60 -0.38
N THR A 81 -2.79 12.55 0.42
CA THR A 81 -2.74 12.93 1.85
C THR A 81 -2.27 11.78 2.75
N ILE A 82 -1.99 10.60 2.19
CA ILE A 82 -1.43 9.48 2.94
C ILE A 82 0.03 9.79 3.22
N GLU A 83 0.36 9.98 4.50
CA GLU A 83 1.73 10.29 4.94
C GLU A 83 2.53 9.04 5.35
N PHE A 84 1.83 7.96 5.69
CA PHE A 84 2.45 6.74 6.18
C PHE A 84 1.55 5.54 5.91
N LEU A 85 2.16 4.43 5.46
CA LEU A 85 1.47 3.17 5.27
C LEU A 85 2.27 2.03 5.91
N THR A 86 1.57 1.18 6.64
CA THR A 86 2.09 -0.12 7.07
C THR A 86 1.18 -1.22 6.54
N PHE A 87 1.77 -2.25 5.95
CA PHE A 87 1.07 -3.45 5.51
C PHE A 87 1.74 -4.69 6.09
N ASN A 88 0.93 -5.49 6.77
CA ASN A 88 1.26 -6.86 7.14
C ASN A 88 0.48 -7.75 6.18
N TYR A 89 1.15 -8.74 5.58
CA TYR A 89 0.51 -9.64 4.64
C TYR A 89 0.81 -11.07 5.01
N PHE A 90 -0.20 -11.91 4.77
CA PHE A 90 -0.21 -13.31 5.14
C PHE A 90 -0.67 -14.10 3.93
N LEU A 91 -0.03 -15.25 3.70
CA LEU A 91 -0.62 -16.27 2.84
C LEU A 91 -1.62 -17.06 3.64
N MET A 92 -2.75 -17.37 3.02
CA MET A 92 -3.77 -18.24 3.60
C MET A 92 -3.82 -19.54 2.81
N ASP A 93 -3.80 -20.67 3.53
CA ASP A 93 -4.09 -21.98 2.92
C ASP A 93 -5.61 -22.22 2.80
N ALA A 94 -5.99 -23.35 2.19
CA ALA A 94 -7.38 -23.71 1.96
C ALA A 94 -8.15 -23.94 3.27
N GLU A 95 -7.44 -24.28 4.35
CA GLU A 95 -7.94 -24.48 5.70
C GLU A 95 -8.04 -23.16 6.50
N GLY A 96 -7.61 -22.03 5.90
CA GLY A 96 -7.66 -20.70 6.50
C GLY A 96 -6.53 -20.39 7.47
N GLN A 97 -5.51 -21.25 7.57
CA GLN A 97 -4.31 -20.96 8.35
C GLN A 97 -3.50 -19.87 7.69
N ARG A 98 -2.93 -18.99 8.51
CA ARG A 98 -2.16 -17.84 8.06
C ARG A 98 -0.67 -18.10 8.25
N VAL A 99 0.08 -17.99 7.17
CA VAL A 99 1.54 -17.92 7.22
C VAL A 99 1.92 -16.44 7.14
N ASP A 100 2.62 -15.94 8.17
CA ASP A 100 3.16 -14.59 8.17
C ASP A 100 4.23 -14.46 7.08
N CYS A 101 4.00 -13.54 6.15
CA CYS A 101 4.92 -13.26 5.05
C CYS A 101 5.64 -11.93 5.25
N GLY A 102 5.41 -11.26 6.38
CA GLY A 102 6.18 -10.12 6.82
C GLY A 102 5.38 -8.82 6.83
N LYS A 103 6.15 -7.78 7.11
CA LYS A 103 5.69 -6.42 7.32
C LYS A 103 6.52 -5.48 6.48
N GLN A 104 5.87 -4.45 5.98
CA GLN A 104 6.48 -3.40 5.22
C GLN A 104 5.92 -2.06 5.67
N GLU A 105 6.81 -1.08 5.71
CA GLU A 105 6.52 0.28 6.12
C GLU A 105 6.98 1.21 5.01
N ILE A 106 6.10 2.08 4.55
CA ILE A 106 6.40 3.08 3.53
C ILE A 106 6.06 4.45 4.10
N LEU A 107 7.04 5.35 4.03
CA LEU A 107 6.93 6.75 4.43
C LEU A 107 6.64 7.64 3.21
N SER A 108 6.12 8.85 3.44
CA SER A 108 5.69 9.73 2.34
C SER A 108 6.77 10.23 1.41
N ASP A 109 7.99 10.39 1.92
CA ASP A 109 9.17 10.67 1.11
C ASP A 109 9.54 9.53 0.15
N GLN A 110 9.05 8.32 0.43
CA GLN A 110 9.26 7.12 -0.38
C GLN A 110 8.05 6.78 -1.27
N PHE A 111 6.94 7.50 -1.16
CA PHE A 111 5.82 7.39 -2.09
C PHE A 111 6.23 7.97 -3.45
N LYS A 112 7.00 7.20 -4.22
CA LYS A 112 6.88 7.24 -5.68
C LYS A 112 5.42 6.90 -6.01
N LYS A 113 4.92 7.31 -7.17
CA LYS A 113 3.56 6.99 -7.64
C LYS A 113 3.19 5.51 -7.42
N GLU A 114 4.20 4.63 -7.49
CA GLU A 114 4.11 3.22 -7.19
C GLU A 114 5.35 2.72 -6.43
N THR A 115 5.16 1.78 -5.49
CA THR A 115 6.25 1.08 -4.78
C THR A 115 6.04 -0.43 -4.94
N THR A 116 7.06 -1.13 -5.44
CA THR A 116 7.00 -2.58 -5.72
C THR A 116 7.94 -3.36 -4.81
N PHE A 117 7.47 -4.49 -4.28
CA PHE A 117 8.28 -5.44 -3.53
C PHE A 117 7.89 -6.88 -3.87
N ALA A 118 8.87 -7.78 -3.76
CA ALA A 118 8.68 -9.21 -3.92
C ALA A 118 8.04 -9.80 -2.66
N LEU A 119 7.06 -10.68 -2.85
CA LEU A 119 6.52 -11.50 -1.77
C LEU A 119 7.53 -12.62 -1.43
N PRO A 120 7.86 -12.82 -0.15
CA PRO A 120 8.62 -13.97 0.31
C PRO A 120 7.70 -15.19 0.34
N LEU A 121 7.31 -15.66 -0.85
CA LEU A 121 6.68 -16.97 -0.98
C LEU A 121 7.77 -17.99 -0.74
N SER A 122 7.66 -18.71 0.38
CA SER A 122 8.69 -19.63 0.85
C SER A 122 9.11 -20.57 -0.28
N LYS A 123 10.42 -20.59 -0.56
CA LYS A 123 11.07 -21.67 -1.32
C LYS A 123 10.57 -23.01 -0.77
N PRO A 124 10.28 -24.00 -1.64
CA PRO A 124 9.81 -25.29 -1.18
C PRO A 124 10.78 -25.83 -0.12
N LYS A 125 10.22 -26.29 1.01
CA LYS A 125 10.97 -27.06 2.01
C LYS A 125 11.46 -28.37 1.41
#